data_AF-A0AAV8XR86-F1
#
_entry.id   AF-A0AAV8XR86-F1
#
_cell.length_a   1.000
_cell.length_b   1.000
_cell.length_c   1.000
_cell.angle_alpha   90.00
_cell.angle_beta   90.00
_cell.angle_gamma   90.00
#
_symmetry.space_group_name_H-M   'P 1'
#
loop_
_entity.id
_entity.type
_entity.pdbx_description
1 polymer ?
#
loop_
_entity_poly.entity_id
_entity_poly.type
_entity_poly.pdbx_seq_one_letter_code
_entity_poly.pdbx_strand_id
1 'polypeptide(L)'
;MLAERCWAYAMQLRQESNTETRKKFHLVQKLRKSCVYAMQLDELCKHERCDARTRLEAQAYVAWIQGSLQFELQLWQQAAENLKKSSEEEQLPYKQRVEEIAPSLRYCAYNIGDEKAVDLLELRSQGIKILENLFIDLRDVISLTRDSARTEKQDQLLLSYLLSIRVERTSQRNLLLIKQTRKPQDCVHTFILELKELLSVVKESAEMDTISCQANFVLDQQEDQAIPIPQKTYKSKKTTH
;
A
#
# COMPACT_ATOMS: atom_id res chain seq x y z
N MET A 1 -25.66 14.38 -22.30
CA MET A 1 -24.49 15.15 -21.80
C MET A 1 -24.49 15.43 -20.29
N LEU A 2 -25.64 15.63 -19.62
CA LEU A 2 -25.65 15.96 -18.19
C LEU A 2 -25.15 14.83 -17.27
N ALA A 3 -25.51 13.58 -17.59
CA ALA A 3 -25.03 12.38 -16.89
C ALA A 3 -23.50 12.27 -16.96
N GLU A 4 -22.96 12.21 -18.18
CA GLU A 4 -21.51 12.17 -18.44
C GLU A 4 -20.72 13.27 -17.73
N ARG A 5 -21.22 14.51 -17.74
CA ARG A 5 -20.55 15.61 -17.01
C ARG A 5 -20.48 15.36 -15.51
N CYS A 6 -21.55 14.82 -14.91
CA CYS A 6 -21.55 14.48 -13.49
C CYS A 6 -20.64 13.29 -13.20
N TRP A 7 -20.64 12.28 -14.07
CA TRP A 7 -19.79 11.10 -13.94
C TRP A 7 -18.30 11.46 -14.08
N ALA A 8 -17.92 12.22 -15.10
CA ALA A 8 -16.54 12.65 -15.32
C ALA A 8 -16.01 13.44 -14.11
N TYR A 9 -16.83 14.34 -13.56
CA TYR A 9 -16.44 15.07 -12.36
C TYR A 9 -16.33 14.14 -11.14
N ALA A 10 -17.21 13.14 -11.00
CA ALA A 10 -17.06 12.12 -9.97
C ALA A 10 -15.75 11.33 -10.11
N MET A 11 -15.33 10.99 -11.33
CA MET A 11 -14.07 10.29 -11.57
C MET A 11 -12.84 11.16 -11.23
N GLN A 12 -12.89 12.46 -11.52
CA GLN A 12 -11.85 13.39 -11.08
C GLN A 12 -11.77 13.42 -9.53
N LEU A 13 -12.91 13.55 -8.86
CA LEU A 13 -12.97 13.54 -7.39
C LEU A 13 -12.47 12.21 -6.80
N ARG A 14 -12.59 11.11 -7.55
CA ARG A 14 -12.11 9.78 -7.14
C ARG A 14 -10.60 9.81 -7.01
N GLN A 15 -9.91 10.37 -8.00
CA GLN A 15 -8.46 10.52 -7.99
C GLN A 15 -8.00 11.46 -6.87
N GLU A 16 -8.68 12.60 -6.70
CA GLU A 16 -8.36 13.57 -5.64
C GLU A 16 -8.63 13.03 -4.23
N SER A 17 -9.54 12.06 -4.09
CA SER A 17 -9.86 11.47 -2.78
C SER A 17 -8.74 10.60 -2.19
N ASN A 18 -7.74 10.24 -2.99
CA ASN A 18 -6.55 9.52 -2.53
C ASN A 18 -5.70 10.38 -1.58
N THR A 19 -5.69 11.71 -1.76
CA THR A 19 -5.01 12.66 -0.86
C THR A 19 -5.98 13.31 0.12
N GLU A 20 -7.23 13.56 -0.29
CA GLU A 20 -8.25 14.23 0.53
C GLU A 20 -9.50 13.37 0.69
N THR A 21 -9.54 12.52 1.72
CA THR A 21 -10.61 11.52 1.91
C THR A 21 -12.02 12.15 2.00
N ARG A 22 -12.15 13.41 2.44
CA ARG A 22 -13.42 14.13 2.51
C ARG A 22 -14.10 14.31 1.13
N LYS A 23 -13.34 14.30 0.04
CA LYS A 23 -13.89 14.41 -1.33
C LYS A 23 -14.78 13.23 -1.72
N LYS A 24 -14.70 12.09 -1.03
CA LYS A 24 -15.58 10.94 -1.25
C LYS A 24 -17.06 11.28 -1.12
N PHE A 25 -17.44 12.15 -0.18
CA PHE A 25 -18.84 12.59 -0.04
C PHE A 25 -19.32 13.33 -1.28
N HIS A 26 -18.47 14.19 -1.85
CA HIS A 26 -18.80 14.95 -3.06
C HIS A 26 -18.88 14.03 -4.29
N LEU A 27 -17.93 13.09 -4.41
CA LEU A 27 -17.94 12.05 -5.44
C LEU A 27 -19.27 11.29 -5.46
N VAL A 28 -19.72 10.79 -4.30
CA VAL A 28 -20.95 10.02 -4.19
C VAL A 28 -22.15 10.87 -4.61
N GLN A 29 -22.19 12.14 -4.20
CA GLN A 29 -23.26 13.05 -4.59
C GLN A 29 -23.31 13.29 -6.11
N LYS A 30 -22.15 13.39 -6.78
CA LYS A 30 -22.08 13.52 -8.24
C LYS A 30 -22.53 12.25 -8.95
N LEU A 31 -22.17 11.06 -8.45
CA LEU A 31 -22.64 9.79 -9.01
C LEU A 31 -24.15 9.61 -8.84
N ARG A 32 -24.73 9.98 -7.69
CA ARG A 32 -26.19 9.98 -7.49
C ARG A 32 -26.88 10.87 -8.53
N LYS A 33 -26.36 12.06 -8.77
CA LYS A 33 -26.89 12.97 -9.78
C LYS A 33 -26.76 12.40 -11.20
N SER A 34 -25.64 11.72 -11.51
CA SER A 34 -25.48 11.01 -12.78
C SER A 34 -26.53 9.93 -12.98
N CYS A 35 -26.81 9.12 -11.94
CA CYS A 35 -27.85 8.08 -11.97
C CYS A 35 -29.22 8.65 -12.30
N VAL A 36 -29.60 9.78 -11.68
CA VAL A 36 -30.89 10.44 -11.97
C VAL A 36 -31.00 10.83 -13.44
N TYR A 37 -29.95 11.41 -14.02
CA TYR A 37 -29.95 11.76 -15.44
C TYR A 37 -29.96 10.55 -16.37
N ALA A 38 -29.27 9.46 -16.00
CA ALA A 38 -29.30 8.22 -16.75
C ALA A 38 -30.71 7.59 -16.75
N MET A 39 -31.39 7.56 -15.60
CA MET A 39 -32.77 7.05 -15.49
C MET A 39 -33.77 7.90 -16.28
N GLN A 40 -33.59 9.22 -16.30
CA GLN A 40 -34.41 10.10 -17.14
C GLN A 40 -34.20 9.82 -18.64
N LEU A 41 -32.98 9.49 -19.06
CA LEU A 41 -32.69 9.10 -20.43
C LEU A 41 -33.39 7.79 -20.80
N ASP A 42 -33.30 6.76 -19.95
CA ASP A 42 -34.01 5.49 -20.15
C ASP A 42 -35.52 5.69 -20.29
N GLU A 43 -36.12 6.56 -19.48
CA GLU A 43 -37.55 6.87 -19.57
C GLU A 43 -37.92 7.50 -20.92
N LEU A 44 -37.08 8.39 -21.46
CA LEU A 44 -37.29 8.94 -22.79
C LEU A 44 -37.14 7.88 -23.88
N CYS A 45 -36.21 6.94 -23.71
CA CYS A 45 -35.99 5.84 -24.65
C CYS A 45 -37.17 4.84 -24.67
N LYS A 46 -38.02 4.77 -23.65
CA LYS A 46 -39.22 3.90 -23.67
C LYS A 46 -40.29 4.34 -24.67
N HIS A 47 -40.22 5.57 -25.18
CA HIS A 47 -41.16 6.06 -26.18
C HIS A 47 -41.10 5.22 -27.47
N GLU A 48 -42.26 4.96 -28.09
CA GLU A 48 -42.42 4.16 -29.32
C GLU A 48 -41.55 4.59 -30.53
N ARG A 49 -41.02 5.82 -30.52
CA ARG A 49 -40.15 6.35 -31.60
C ARG A 49 -38.69 5.93 -31.44
N CYS A 50 -38.33 5.30 -30.34
CA CYS A 50 -36.98 4.82 -30.07
C CYS A 50 -36.84 3.38 -30.54
N ASP A 51 -35.79 3.10 -31.30
CA ASP A 51 -35.46 1.77 -31.77
C ASP A 51 -35.09 0.84 -30.60
N ALA A 52 -35.26 -0.47 -30.81
CA ALA A 52 -35.01 -1.46 -29.77
C ALA A 52 -33.55 -1.45 -29.28
N ARG A 53 -32.59 -1.15 -30.16
CA ARG A 53 -31.17 -1.09 -29.81
C ARG A 53 -30.88 0.08 -28.86
N THR A 54 -31.30 1.30 -29.21
CA THR A 54 -31.11 2.45 -28.33
C THR A 54 -31.73 2.25 -26.94
N ARG A 55 -32.87 1.53 -26.86
CA ARG A 55 -33.47 1.15 -25.57
C ARG A 55 -32.58 0.24 -24.73
N LEU A 56 -32.00 -0.80 -25.34
CA LEU A 56 -31.09 -1.71 -24.64
C LEU A 56 -29.80 -0.99 -24.23
N GLU A 57 -29.24 -0.14 -25.09
CA GLU A 57 -28.07 0.68 -24.77
C GLU A 57 -28.34 1.64 -23.59
N ALA A 58 -29.52 2.26 -23.54
CA ALA A 58 -29.93 3.12 -22.44
C ALA A 58 -30.07 2.33 -21.13
N GLN A 59 -30.65 1.12 -21.16
CA GLN A 59 -30.77 0.24 -20.00
C GLN A 59 -29.41 -0.22 -19.49
N ALA A 60 -28.52 -0.64 -20.40
CA ALA A 60 -27.14 -1.02 -20.06
C ALA A 60 -26.38 0.16 -19.44
N TYR A 61 -26.57 1.37 -19.98
CA TYR A 61 -25.98 2.59 -19.43
C TYR A 61 -26.47 2.92 -18.01
N VAL A 62 -27.78 2.80 -17.77
CA VAL A 62 -28.36 2.97 -16.43
C VAL A 62 -27.78 1.94 -15.46
N ALA A 63 -27.74 0.67 -15.85
CA ALA A 63 -27.19 -0.40 -15.03
C ALA A 63 -25.71 -0.15 -14.70
N TRP A 64 -24.91 0.31 -15.68
CA TRP A 64 -23.50 0.64 -15.48
C TRP A 64 -23.29 1.81 -14.50
N ILE A 65 -24.02 2.92 -14.68
CA ILE A 65 -23.92 4.10 -13.80
C ILE A 65 -24.39 3.78 -12.37
N GLN A 66 -25.47 3.00 -12.24
CA GLN A 66 -25.97 2.55 -10.93
C GLN A 66 -24.99 1.58 -10.25
N GLY A 67 -24.44 0.63 -11.00
CA GLY A 67 -23.41 -0.29 -10.51
C GLY A 67 -22.16 0.46 -10.04
N SER A 68 -21.74 1.50 -10.77
CA SER A 68 -20.63 2.38 -10.38
C SER A 68 -20.91 3.13 -9.07
N LEU A 69 -22.13 3.63 -8.86
CA LEU A 69 -22.53 4.26 -7.60
C LEU A 69 -22.53 3.25 -6.45
N GLN A 70 -23.12 2.07 -6.64
CA GLN A 70 -23.20 1.02 -5.62
C GLN A 70 -21.81 0.50 -5.23
N PHE A 71 -20.90 0.41 -6.20
CA PHE A 71 -19.49 0.08 -5.96
C PHE A 71 -18.84 1.09 -5.01
N GLU A 72 -19.02 2.38 -5.25
CA GLU A 72 -18.49 3.44 -4.36
C GLU A 72 -19.18 3.48 -2.99
N LEU A 73 -20.43 3.01 -2.91
CA LEU A 73 -21.17 2.82 -1.65
C LEU A 73 -20.82 1.50 -0.93
N GLN A 74 -19.93 0.67 -1.48
CA GLN A 74 -19.53 -0.63 -0.94
C GLN A 74 -20.69 -1.65 -0.85
N LEU A 75 -21.73 -1.46 -1.66
CA LEU A 75 -22.86 -2.41 -1.78
C LEU A 75 -22.51 -3.48 -2.81
N TRP A 76 -21.56 -4.34 -2.47
CA TRP A 76 -20.87 -5.25 -3.41
C TRP A 76 -21.80 -6.14 -4.21
N GLN A 77 -22.82 -6.71 -3.57
CA GLN A 77 -23.78 -7.61 -4.23
C GLN A 77 -24.62 -6.86 -5.28
N GLN A 78 -25.21 -5.72 -4.90
CA GLN A 78 -26.00 -4.91 -5.82
C GLN A 78 -25.13 -4.35 -6.97
N ALA A 79 -23.91 -3.92 -6.65
CA ALA A 79 -22.95 -3.44 -7.63
C ALA A 79 -22.60 -4.53 -8.65
N ALA A 80 -22.33 -5.76 -8.20
CA ALA A 80 -22.03 -6.88 -9.08
C ALA A 80 -23.21 -7.23 -9.99
N GLU A 81 -24.43 -7.26 -9.46
CA GLU A 81 -25.65 -7.53 -10.24
C GLU A 81 -25.85 -6.50 -11.34
N ASN A 82 -25.75 -5.21 -11.01
CA ASN A 82 -25.95 -4.13 -11.98
C ASN A 82 -24.81 -4.01 -13.01
N LEU A 83 -23.56 -4.20 -12.58
CA LEU A 83 -22.42 -4.24 -13.51
C LEU A 83 -22.51 -5.46 -14.45
N LYS A 84 -22.97 -6.62 -13.95
CA LYS A 84 -23.18 -7.80 -14.79
C LYS A 84 -24.26 -7.56 -15.85
N LYS A 85 -25.41 -6.99 -15.45
CA LYS A 85 -26.48 -6.60 -16.39
C LYS A 85 -25.98 -5.66 -17.48
N SER A 86 -25.08 -4.72 -17.14
CA SER A 86 -24.50 -3.82 -18.14
C SER A 86 -23.55 -4.48 -19.14
N SER A 87 -23.16 -5.74 -18.92
CA SER A 87 -22.18 -6.49 -19.72
C SER A 87 -22.79 -7.64 -20.54
N GLU A 88 -24.11 -7.79 -20.56
CA GLU A 88 -24.79 -8.93 -21.22
C GLU A 88 -24.82 -8.85 -22.75
N GLU A 89 -24.39 -7.75 -23.37
CA GLU A 89 -24.32 -7.61 -24.83
C GLU A 89 -22.89 -7.84 -25.37
N GLU A 90 -22.62 -9.03 -25.89
CA GLU A 90 -21.30 -9.46 -26.43
C GLU A 90 -20.94 -8.89 -27.83
N GLN A 91 -21.62 -7.83 -28.29
CA GLN A 91 -21.31 -7.24 -29.60
C GLN A 91 -19.99 -6.45 -29.58
N LEU A 92 -19.31 -6.45 -30.73
CA LEU A 92 -17.94 -5.94 -30.92
C LEU A 92 -17.64 -4.50 -30.43
N PRO A 93 -18.56 -3.51 -30.35
CA PRO A 93 -18.22 -2.22 -29.74
C PRO A 93 -18.24 -2.24 -28.20
N TYR A 94 -18.90 -3.22 -27.56
CA TYR A 94 -19.08 -3.24 -26.09
C TYR A 94 -18.07 -4.13 -25.36
N LYS A 95 -17.28 -4.94 -26.09
CA LYS A 95 -16.23 -5.79 -25.50
C LYS A 95 -15.22 -5.02 -24.66
N GLN A 96 -14.76 -3.87 -25.16
CA GLN A 96 -13.86 -2.98 -24.41
C GLN A 96 -14.48 -2.56 -23.06
N ARG A 97 -15.78 -2.28 -23.05
CA ARG A 97 -16.48 -1.87 -21.85
C ARG A 97 -16.64 -3.01 -20.85
N VAL A 98 -16.90 -4.23 -21.33
CA VAL A 98 -16.94 -5.43 -20.48
C VAL A 98 -15.57 -5.69 -19.84
N GLU A 99 -14.49 -5.56 -20.61
CA GLU A 99 -13.12 -5.71 -20.13
C GLU A 99 -12.77 -4.66 -19.06
N GLU A 100 -13.18 -3.40 -19.24
CA GLU A 100 -12.98 -2.32 -18.27
C GLU A 100 -13.70 -2.57 -16.93
N ILE A 101 -14.87 -3.23 -16.97
CA ILE A 101 -15.68 -3.51 -15.78
C ILE A 101 -15.20 -4.78 -15.04
N ALA A 102 -14.47 -5.67 -15.73
CA ALA A 102 -14.06 -6.97 -15.18
C ALA A 102 -13.25 -6.88 -13.86
N PRO A 103 -12.30 -5.93 -13.67
CA PRO A 103 -11.63 -5.74 -12.38
C PRO A 103 -12.59 -5.40 -11.24
N SER A 104 -13.61 -4.58 -11.52
CA SER A 104 -14.63 -4.18 -10.54
C SER A 104 -15.49 -5.37 -10.13
N LEU A 105 -15.87 -6.22 -11.09
CA LEU A 105 -16.62 -7.46 -10.83
C LEU A 105 -15.82 -8.46 -9.99
N ARG A 106 -14.52 -8.66 -10.31
CA ARG A 106 -13.62 -9.49 -9.49
C ARG A 106 -13.51 -8.97 -8.05
N TYR A 107 -13.41 -7.65 -7.90
CA TYR A 107 -13.36 -7.02 -6.58
C TYR A 107 -14.67 -7.18 -5.80
N CYS A 108 -15.82 -7.06 -6.46
CA CYS A 108 -17.11 -7.35 -5.81
C CYS A 108 -17.20 -8.82 -5.36
N ALA A 109 -16.84 -9.77 -6.21
CA ALA A 109 -16.83 -11.19 -5.88
C ALA A 109 -15.97 -11.48 -4.65
N TYR A 110 -14.79 -10.85 -4.56
CA TYR A 110 -13.90 -10.94 -3.39
C TYR A 110 -14.59 -10.49 -2.10
N ASN A 111 -15.22 -9.33 -2.10
CA ASN A 111 -15.87 -8.77 -0.90
C ASN A 111 -17.17 -9.49 -0.52
N ILE A 112 -17.84 -10.14 -1.48
CA ILE A 112 -18.99 -11.02 -1.22
C ILE A 112 -18.54 -12.35 -0.61
N GLY A 113 -17.28 -12.75 -0.84
CA GLY A 113 -16.75 -14.04 -0.41
C GLY A 113 -16.99 -15.18 -1.40
N ASP A 114 -17.24 -14.85 -2.68
CA ASP A 114 -17.38 -15.82 -3.76
C ASP A 114 -16.00 -16.42 -4.12
N GLU A 115 -15.93 -17.74 -4.26
CA GLU A 115 -14.70 -18.48 -4.56
C GLU A 115 -14.05 -18.06 -5.88
N LYS A 116 -14.81 -17.42 -6.78
CA LYS A 116 -14.29 -16.89 -8.06
C LYS A 116 -13.28 -15.75 -7.92
N ALA A 117 -13.02 -15.27 -6.71
CA ALA A 117 -12.05 -14.22 -6.41
C ALA A 117 -10.61 -14.70 -6.11
N VAL A 118 -10.32 -16.00 -6.29
CA VAL A 118 -8.99 -16.60 -6.03
C VAL A 118 -7.84 -15.80 -6.66
N ASP A 119 -8.06 -15.25 -7.85
CA ASP A 119 -7.06 -14.51 -8.63
C ASP A 119 -6.55 -13.22 -7.91
N LEU A 120 -7.42 -12.55 -7.14
CA LEU A 120 -7.06 -11.35 -6.37
C LEU A 120 -6.31 -11.69 -5.07
N LEU A 121 -6.64 -12.83 -4.47
CA LEU A 121 -5.90 -13.41 -3.34
C LEU A 121 -4.50 -13.86 -3.79
N GLU A 122 -4.38 -14.39 -5.00
CA GLU A 122 -3.13 -14.87 -5.57
C GLU A 122 -2.14 -13.70 -5.83
N LEU A 123 -2.61 -12.59 -6.42
CA LEU A 123 -1.79 -11.36 -6.57
C LEU A 123 -1.32 -10.78 -5.23
N ARG A 124 -2.17 -10.88 -4.20
CA ARG A 124 -1.81 -10.47 -2.82
C ARG A 124 -0.85 -11.44 -2.15
N SER A 125 -0.94 -12.73 -2.46
CA SER A 125 -0.03 -13.78 -1.96
C SER A 125 1.39 -13.62 -2.51
N GLN A 126 1.56 -13.07 -3.72
CA GLN A 126 2.87 -12.79 -4.30
C GLN A 126 3.68 -11.79 -3.46
N GLY A 127 3.02 -10.78 -2.88
CA GLY A 127 3.68 -9.83 -1.96
C GLY A 127 4.21 -10.49 -0.68
N ILE A 128 3.52 -11.52 -0.18
CA ILE A 128 3.99 -12.31 0.97
C ILE A 128 5.20 -13.16 0.56
N LYS A 129 5.14 -13.83 -0.60
CA LYS A 129 6.25 -14.64 -1.12
C LYS A 129 7.52 -13.83 -1.34
N ILE A 130 7.41 -12.60 -1.87
CA ILE A 130 8.57 -11.71 -2.03
C ILE A 130 9.21 -11.38 -0.68
N LEU A 131 8.39 -11.10 0.34
CA LEU A 131 8.90 -10.82 1.69
C LEU A 131 9.50 -12.07 2.36
N GLU A 132 8.96 -13.26 2.10
CA GLU A 132 9.53 -14.53 2.58
C GLU A 132 10.89 -14.81 1.97
N ASN A 133 11.05 -14.61 0.66
CA ASN A 133 12.35 -14.74 -0.02
C ASN A 133 13.36 -13.75 0.56
N LEU A 134 12.96 -12.49 0.75
CA LEU A 134 13.81 -11.46 1.36
C LEU A 134 14.23 -11.82 2.80
N PHE A 135 13.42 -12.55 3.57
CA PHE A 135 13.85 -13.03 4.88
C PHE A 135 14.93 -14.09 4.83
N ILE A 136 14.85 -15.00 3.85
CA ILE A 136 15.86 -16.03 3.67
C ILE A 136 17.18 -15.34 3.34
N ASP A 137 17.18 -14.43 2.36
CA ASP A 137 18.36 -13.66 1.97
C ASP A 137 18.93 -12.85 3.13
N LEU A 138 18.08 -12.13 3.89
CA LEU A 138 18.52 -11.37 5.06
C LEU A 138 19.09 -12.26 6.17
N ARG A 139 18.52 -13.44 6.39
CA ARG A 139 19.03 -14.39 7.39
C ARG A 139 20.43 -14.86 7.01
N ASP A 140 20.65 -15.17 5.74
CA ASP A 140 21.93 -15.68 5.25
C ASP A 140 23.00 -14.58 5.32
N VAL A 141 22.69 -13.37 4.86
CA VAL A 141 23.61 -12.22 4.94
C VAL A 141 23.92 -11.86 6.39
N ILE A 142 22.92 -11.81 7.28
CA ILE A 142 23.14 -11.55 8.72
C ILE A 142 24.07 -12.61 9.34
N SER A 143 23.91 -13.88 8.95
CA SER A 143 24.76 -14.96 9.47
C SER A 143 26.20 -14.79 9.01
N LEU A 144 26.43 -14.44 7.75
CA LEU A 144 27.77 -14.18 7.20
C LEU A 144 28.44 -12.96 7.86
N THR A 145 27.71 -11.85 8.01
CA THR A 145 28.24 -10.61 8.62
C THR A 145 28.52 -10.77 10.11
N ARG A 146 27.81 -11.67 10.81
CA ARG A 146 27.99 -11.88 12.25
C ARG A 146 29.39 -12.36 12.62
N ASP A 147 30.01 -13.17 11.77
CA ASP A 147 31.34 -13.73 12.05
C ASP A 147 32.43 -12.66 11.94
N SER A 148 32.37 -11.81 10.92
CA SER A 148 33.34 -10.72 10.72
C SER A 148 33.09 -9.50 11.62
N ALA A 149 31.84 -9.26 12.03
CA ALA A 149 31.46 -8.21 12.99
C ALA A 149 32.10 -8.38 14.38
N ARG A 150 32.59 -9.57 14.74
CA ARG A 150 33.30 -9.77 16.01
C ARG A 150 34.61 -8.99 16.09
N THR A 151 35.22 -8.72 14.94
CA THR A 151 36.56 -8.12 14.84
C THR A 151 36.53 -6.77 14.14
N GLU A 152 35.64 -6.57 13.17
CA GLU A 152 35.60 -5.36 12.34
C GLU A 152 34.44 -4.43 12.74
N LYS A 153 34.77 -3.19 13.13
CA LYS A 153 33.79 -2.16 13.53
C LYS A 153 32.82 -1.80 12.41
N GLN A 154 33.27 -1.84 11.16
CA GLN A 154 32.45 -1.53 9.99
C GLN A 154 31.35 -2.59 9.80
N ASP A 155 31.67 -3.85 10.11
CA ASP A 155 30.75 -4.97 10.04
C ASP A 155 29.77 -5.01 11.22
N GLN A 156 30.13 -4.47 12.38
CA GLN A 156 29.19 -4.25 13.50
C GLN A 156 28.06 -3.29 13.09
N LEU A 157 28.41 -2.17 12.46
CA LEU A 157 27.43 -1.20 11.96
C LEU A 157 26.56 -1.82 10.88
N LEU A 158 27.15 -2.57 9.94
CA LEU A 158 26.41 -3.30 8.90
C LEU A 158 25.44 -4.31 9.51
N LEU A 159 25.88 -5.09 10.51
CA LEU A 159 25.05 -6.06 11.22
C LEU A 159 23.84 -5.39 11.89
N SER A 160 24.05 -4.27 12.60
CA SER A 160 22.96 -3.52 13.24
C SER A 160 21.93 -3.00 12.21
N TYR A 161 22.39 -2.53 11.06
CA TYR A 161 21.54 -2.04 9.99
C TYR A 161 20.73 -3.19 9.35
N LEU A 162 21.37 -4.33 9.06
CA LEU A 162 20.70 -5.51 8.52
C LEU A 162 19.63 -6.07 9.47
N LEU A 163 19.91 -6.08 10.79
CA LEU A 163 18.94 -6.46 11.81
C LEU A 163 17.74 -5.52 11.83
N SER A 164 17.96 -4.20 11.67
CA SER A 164 16.87 -3.23 11.59
C SER A 164 15.94 -3.48 10.40
N ILE A 165 16.52 -3.77 9.22
CA ILE A 165 15.76 -4.12 8.01
C ILE A 165 14.97 -5.42 8.24
N ARG A 166 15.60 -6.44 8.84
CA ARG A 166 14.93 -7.72 9.13
C ARG A 166 13.70 -7.52 10.02
N VAL A 167 13.78 -6.69 11.05
CA VAL A 167 12.64 -6.36 11.92
C VAL A 167 11.53 -5.62 11.16
N GLU A 168 11.89 -4.62 10.36
CA GLU A 168 10.92 -3.84 9.57
C GLU A 168 10.16 -4.74 8.57
N ARG A 169 10.90 -5.56 7.81
CA ARG A 169 10.31 -6.49 6.85
C ARG A 169 9.44 -7.53 7.56
N THR A 170 9.86 -8.06 8.71
CA THR A 170 9.10 -9.04 9.52
C THR A 170 7.74 -8.47 9.92
N SER A 171 7.75 -7.22 10.38
CA SER A 171 6.53 -6.50 10.72
C SER A 171 5.62 -6.29 9.50
N GLN A 172 6.19 -5.95 8.33
CA GLN A 172 5.44 -5.77 7.10
C GLN A 172 4.79 -7.07 6.59
N ARG A 173 5.52 -8.19 6.56
CA ARG A 173 4.96 -9.49 6.14
C ARG A 173 3.83 -9.91 7.09
N ASN A 174 4.03 -9.76 8.39
CA ASN A 174 3.03 -10.19 9.38
C ASN A 174 1.76 -9.32 9.33
N LEU A 175 1.89 -8.02 9.05
CA LEU A 175 0.75 -7.16 8.78
C LEU A 175 -0.03 -7.62 7.53
N LEU A 176 0.66 -8.04 6.47
CA LEU A 176 0.02 -8.56 5.26
C LEU A 176 -0.64 -9.92 5.48
N LEU A 177 0.01 -10.82 6.23
CA LEU A 177 -0.56 -12.12 6.62
C LEU A 177 -1.86 -11.91 7.39
N ILE A 178 -1.86 -11.07 8.44
CA ILE A 178 -3.05 -10.73 9.24
C ILE A 178 -4.18 -10.16 8.37
N LYS A 179 -3.85 -9.31 7.38
CA LYS A 179 -4.84 -8.75 6.44
C LYS A 179 -5.41 -9.78 5.45
N GLN A 180 -4.74 -10.92 5.24
CA GLN A 180 -5.17 -11.97 4.31
C GLN A 180 -5.82 -13.17 5.00
N THR A 181 -5.45 -13.47 6.24
CA THR A 181 -6.03 -14.60 6.98
C THR A 181 -7.44 -14.28 7.51
N ARG A 182 -8.34 -15.26 7.41
CA ARG A 182 -9.67 -15.22 8.08
C ARG A 182 -9.57 -15.46 9.59
N LYS A 183 -8.42 -15.96 10.07
CA LYS A 183 -8.12 -16.30 11.46
C LYS A 183 -6.78 -15.67 11.85
N PRO A 184 -6.77 -14.39 12.24
CA PRO A 184 -5.54 -13.67 12.60
C PRO A 184 -4.72 -14.39 13.68
N GLN A 185 -5.39 -15.11 14.59
CA GLN A 185 -4.75 -15.90 15.64
C GLN A 185 -3.75 -16.95 15.12
N ASP A 186 -3.94 -17.48 13.91
CA ASP A 186 -3.07 -18.51 13.34
C ASP A 186 -1.69 -17.94 12.96
N CYS A 187 -1.60 -16.62 12.70
CA CYS A 187 -0.35 -15.94 12.38
C CYS A 187 0.37 -15.37 13.61
N VAL A 188 -0.36 -15.16 14.73
CA VAL A 188 0.17 -14.53 15.94
C VAL A 188 1.23 -15.40 16.60
N HIS A 189 1.01 -16.72 16.68
CA HIS A 189 1.97 -17.63 17.31
C HIS A 189 3.31 -17.62 16.58
N THR A 190 3.29 -17.72 15.25
CA THR A 190 4.49 -17.68 14.39
C THR A 190 5.22 -16.34 14.54
N PHE A 191 4.50 -15.22 14.55
CA PHE A 191 5.11 -13.90 14.74
C PHE A 191 5.79 -13.76 16.11
N ILE A 192 5.16 -14.26 17.18
CA ILE A 192 5.74 -14.24 18.52
C ILE A 192 7.05 -15.04 18.56
N LEU A 193 7.11 -16.19 17.90
CA LEU A 193 8.34 -17.00 17.82
C LEU A 193 9.45 -16.25 17.09
N GLU A 194 9.16 -15.65 15.94
CA GLU A 194 10.14 -14.88 15.17
C GLU A 194 10.64 -13.64 15.92
N LEU A 195 9.75 -12.92 16.62
CA LEU A 195 10.15 -11.78 17.45
C LEU A 195 11.05 -12.21 18.60
N LYS A 196 10.79 -13.37 19.21
CA LYS A 196 11.65 -13.92 20.27
C LYS A 196 13.04 -14.26 19.74
N GLU A 197 13.14 -14.85 18.55
CA GLU A 197 14.42 -15.13 17.88
C GLU A 197 15.17 -13.83 17.52
N LEU A 198 14.46 -12.84 16.96
CA LEU A 198 15.07 -11.53 16.67
C LEU A 198 15.55 -10.84 17.95
N LEU A 199 14.76 -10.90 19.02
CA LEU A 199 15.12 -10.31 20.30
C LEU A 199 16.35 -11.01 20.92
N SER A 200 16.50 -12.33 20.78
CA SER A 200 17.71 -13.01 21.27
C SER A 200 18.94 -12.56 20.51
N VAL A 201 18.85 -12.45 19.18
CA VAL A 201 19.95 -11.96 18.34
C VAL A 201 20.34 -10.52 18.67
N VAL A 202 19.36 -9.63 18.85
CA VAL A 202 19.62 -8.24 19.25
C VAL A 202 20.26 -8.17 20.64
N LYS A 203 19.84 -9.02 21.58
CA LYS A 203 20.45 -9.07 22.91
C LYS A 203 21.91 -9.54 22.87
N GLU A 204 22.20 -10.54 22.03
CA GLU A 204 23.57 -11.04 21.83
C GLU A 204 24.49 -9.97 21.22
N SER A 205 23.98 -9.13 20.32
CA SER A 205 24.78 -8.04 19.73
C SER A 205 24.83 -6.78 20.62
N ALA A 206 23.80 -6.53 21.44
CA ALA A 206 23.67 -5.29 22.21
C ALA A 206 24.79 -5.08 23.24
N GLU A 207 25.29 -6.14 23.87
CA GLU A 207 26.43 -6.01 24.81
C GLU A 207 27.70 -5.58 24.06
N MET A 208 27.99 -6.20 22.92
CA MET A 208 29.12 -5.83 22.06
C MET A 208 28.96 -4.41 21.51
N ASP A 209 27.77 -4.03 21.06
CA ASP A 209 27.47 -2.69 20.56
C ASP A 209 27.64 -1.64 21.68
N THR A 210 27.19 -1.95 22.90
CA THR A 210 27.33 -1.06 24.07
C THR A 210 28.79 -0.89 24.46
N ILE A 211 29.57 -1.98 24.50
CA ILE A 211 31.00 -1.94 24.81
C ILE A 211 31.76 -1.18 23.72
N SER A 212 31.46 -1.42 22.44
CA SER A 212 32.03 -0.67 21.32
C SER A 212 31.70 0.82 21.42
N CYS A 213 30.45 1.19 21.72
CA CYS A 213 30.06 2.60 21.93
C CYS A 213 30.80 3.23 23.11
N GLN A 214 30.93 2.53 24.23
CA GLN A 214 31.66 3.01 25.41
C GLN A 214 33.16 3.18 25.11
N ALA A 215 33.79 2.24 24.41
CA ALA A 215 35.19 2.32 24.02
C ALA A 215 35.45 3.49 23.06
N ASN A 216 34.58 3.69 22.06
CA ASN A 216 34.69 4.82 21.14
C ASN A 216 34.52 6.17 21.86
N PHE A 217 33.56 6.29 22.78
CA PHE A 217 33.38 7.50 23.57
C PHE A 217 34.64 7.88 24.36
N VAL A 218 35.35 6.89 24.92
CA VAL A 218 36.61 7.12 25.65
C VAL A 218 37.74 7.52 24.72
N LEU A 219 37.84 6.93 23.52
CA LEU A 219 38.86 7.30 22.53
C LEU A 219 38.64 8.73 22.01
N ASP A 220 37.40 9.09 21.70
CA ASP A 220 37.04 10.45 21.26
C ASP A 220 37.39 11.50 22.34
N GLN A 221 37.13 11.19 23.62
CA GLN A 221 37.51 12.04 24.76
C GLN A 221 39.02 12.23 24.91
N GLN A 222 39.83 11.23 24.51
CA GLN A 222 41.28 11.30 24.57
C GLN A 222 41.87 12.10 23.40
N GLU A 223 41.29 11.98 22.20
CA GLU A 223 41.70 12.77 21.03
C GLU A 223 41.45 14.27 21.26
N ASP A 224 40.33 14.65 21.87
CA ASP A 224 40.01 16.05 22.19
C ASP A 224 40.96 16.67 23.24
N GLN A 225 41.50 15.85 24.16
CA GLN A 225 42.47 16.31 25.16
C GLN A 225 43.91 16.40 24.62
N ALA A 226 44.21 15.72 23.52
CA ALA A 226 45.57 15.59 22.99
C ALA A 226 46.00 16.75 22.07
N ILE A 227 45.12 17.71 21.76
CA ILE A 227 45.43 18.84 20.86
C ILE A 227 46.01 20.01 21.67
N PRO A 228 47.33 20.31 21.64
CA PRO A 228 47.88 21.45 22.35
C PRO A 228 47.58 22.72 21.55
N ILE A 229 46.77 23.62 22.10
CA ILE A 229 46.45 24.90 21.48
C ILE A 229 47.70 25.81 21.53
N PRO A 230 48.28 26.24 20.39
CA PRO A 230 49.46 27.10 20.41
C PRO A 230 49.09 28.51 20.89
N GLN A 231 49.60 28.94 22.04
CA GLN A 231 49.44 30.31 22.52
C GLN A 231 50.36 31.27 21.73
N LYS A 232 49.78 32.08 20.84
CA LYS A 232 50.54 33.14 20.14
C LYS A 232 50.80 34.32 21.09
N THR A 233 52.04 34.48 21.56
CA THR A 233 52.48 35.70 22.25
C THR A 233 52.66 36.86 21.26
N TYR A 234 51.78 37.86 21.32
CA TYR A 234 51.90 39.08 20.52
C TYR A 234 52.83 40.09 21.21
N LYS A 235 53.99 40.41 20.62
CA LYS A 235 54.84 41.51 21.08
C LYS A 235 54.33 42.83 20.51
N SER A 236 53.77 43.69 21.37
CA SER A 236 53.37 45.06 21.00
C SER A 236 54.61 45.93 20.73
N LYS A 237 54.69 46.54 19.55
CA LYS A 237 55.71 47.56 19.22
C LYS A 237 55.29 48.89 19.86
N LYS A 238 56.02 49.35 20.88
CA LYS A 238 55.92 50.72 21.38
C LYS A 238 56.43 51.69 20.31
N THR A 239 55.57 52.58 19.84
CA THR A 239 55.93 53.79 19.08
C THR A 239 56.44 54.85 20.06
N THR A 240 57.72 55.22 19.97
CA THR A 240 58.28 56.41 20.62
C THR A 240 58.07 57.61 19.70
N HIS A 241 57.54 58.68 20.27
CA HIS A 241 57.45 60.03 19.69
C HIS A 241 58.83 60.64 19.43
#